data_AF-A0A0A2BMD1-F1
#
_entry.id   AF-A0A0A2BMD1-F1
#
_cell.length_a   1.000
_cell.length_b   1.000
_cell.length_c   1.000
_cell.angle_alpha   90.00
_cell.angle_beta   90.00
_cell.angle_gamma   90.00
#
_symmetry.space_group_name_H-M   'P 1'
#
loop_
_entity.id
_entity.type
_entity.pdbx_description
1 polymer ?
#
loop_
_entity_poly.entity_id
_entity_poly.type
_entity_poly.pdbx_seq_one_letter_code
_entity_poly.pdbx_strand_id
1 'polypeptide(L)'
;MKISRKFTEGIARLDLEGIPDQSLGHDQNTIGILMNWRLDLIGLSVLEGKIENLVNLIYVISTYSRYCISGIYKPVNDESGSISLSNESNFHKLKLISTKSNIKPLTLELDDAELADLTKCLDKVTNDTNLAIQWNIPNSKKLFRSQLISNLYDPIRIIYPITGLAIFSLTVLLFYNYPRSIQPETTVGSSVLPSRSENKID
;
A
#
# COMPACT_ATOMS: atom_id res chain seq x y z
N MET A 1 -31.20 -24.81 10.39
CA MET A 1 -29.95 -24.81 11.18
C MET A 1 -29.20 -23.53 10.85
N LYS A 2 -28.77 -22.75 11.86
CA LYS A 2 -28.08 -21.47 11.66
C LYS A 2 -26.59 -21.75 11.46
N ILE A 3 -25.98 -21.15 10.44
CA ILE A 3 -24.55 -21.28 10.13
C ILE A 3 -23.89 -19.95 10.50
N SER A 4 -22.72 -20.02 11.14
CA SER A 4 -21.87 -18.86 11.40
C SER A 4 -20.49 -19.08 10.81
N ARG A 5 -19.94 -18.06 10.16
CA ARG A 5 -18.59 -18.04 9.62
C ARG A 5 -17.85 -16.83 10.16
N LYS A 6 -16.55 -17.01 10.41
CA LYS A 6 -15.71 -15.97 11.01
C LYS A 6 -14.47 -15.79 10.16
N PHE A 7 -14.16 -14.54 9.86
CA PHE A 7 -12.99 -14.13 9.10
C PHE A 7 -12.21 -13.16 9.98
N THR A 8 -10.89 -13.33 10.03
CA THR A 8 -10.02 -12.48 10.85
C THR A 8 -8.74 -12.22 10.08
N GLU A 9 -8.38 -10.93 10.00
CA GLU A 9 -7.11 -10.46 9.50
C GLU A 9 -6.68 -9.23 10.28
N GLY A 10 -5.52 -9.33 10.95
CA GLY A 10 -4.96 -8.24 11.75
C GLY A 10 -5.99 -7.61 12.69
N ILE A 11 -6.32 -6.34 12.44
CA ILE A 11 -7.30 -5.59 13.24
C ILE A 11 -8.77 -5.88 12.91
N ALA A 12 -9.06 -6.51 11.76
CA ALA A 12 -10.41 -6.66 11.23
C ALA A 12 -10.96 -8.08 11.43
N ARG A 13 -12.11 -8.18 12.10
CA ARG A 13 -12.83 -9.45 12.29
C ARG A 13 -14.26 -9.34 11.80
N LEU A 14 -14.62 -10.15 10.81
CA LEU A 14 -15.99 -10.24 10.31
C LEU A 14 -16.64 -11.55 10.72
N ASP A 15 -17.70 -11.46 11.51
CA ASP A 15 -18.58 -12.58 11.84
C ASP A 15 -19.84 -12.49 10.96
N LEU A 16 -20.11 -13.53 10.19
CA LEU A 16 -21.28 -13.67 9.32
C LEU A 16 -22.20 -14.75 9.88
N GLU A 17 -23.50 -14.49 9.84
CA GLU A 17 -24.52 -15.42 10.27
C GLU A 17 -25.62 -15.55 9.24
N GLY A 18 -26.03 -16.77 8.92
CA GLY A 18 -27.07 -16.99 7.93
C GLY A 18 -27.62 -18.41 7.91
N ILE A 19 -28.42 -18.67 6.89
CA ILE A 19 -29.06 -19.96 6.63
C ILE A 19 -28.78 -20.42 5.20
N PRO A 20 -28.77 -21.74 4.95
CA PRO A 20 -28.67 -22.27 3.60
C PRO A 20 -29.97 -22.03 2.84
N ASP A 21 -29.87 -21.65 1.57
CA ASP A 21 -31.04 -21.58 0.68
C ASP A 21 -31.24 -22.92 -0.03
N GLN A 22 -32.09 -23.75 0.55
CA GLN A 22 -32.43 -25.07 0.00
C GLN A 22 -33.18 -24.97 -1.34
N SER A 23 -33.83 -23.84 -1.60
CA SER A 23 -34.59 -23.60 -2.85
C SER A 23 -33.67 -23.51 -4.06
N LEU A 24 -32.43 -23.07 -3.86
CA LEU A 24 -31.39 -22.95 -4.89
C LEU A 24 -30.42 -24.16 -4.91
N GLY A 25 -30.74 -25.22 -4.18
CA GLY A 25 -29.92 -26.44 -4.11
C GLY A 25 -28.58 -26.24 -3.41
N HIS A 26 -28.46 -25.23 -2.55
CA HIS A 26 -27.24 -24.99 -1.79
C HIS A 26 -27.02 -26.05 -0.71
N ASP A 27 -25.75 -26.38 -0.47
CA ASP A 27 -25.37 -27.33 0.56
C ASP A 27 -25.69 -26.79 1.96
N GLN A 28 -25.86 -27.69 2.94
CA GLN A 28 -26.18 -27.35 4.33
C GLN A 28 -25.08 -26.54 5.03
N ASN A 29 -23.89 -26.41 4.42
CA ASN A 29 -22.76 -25.63 4.92
C ASN A 29 -22.54 -24.29 4.19
N THR A 30 -23.39 -23.99 3.20
CA THR A 30 -23.35 -22.75 2.42
C THR A 30 -24.32 -21.74 3.01
N ILE A 31 -23.88 -20.49 3.20
CA ILE A 31 -24.79 -19.39 3.55
C ILE A 31 -25.38 -18.86 2.23
N GLY A 32 -26.66 -19.15 1.99
CA GLY A 32 -27.41 -18.60 0.86
C GLY A 32 -28.13 -17.31 1.21
N ILE A 33 -28.63 -17.21 2.45
CA ILE A 33 -29.30 -16.01 2.96
C ILE A 33 -28.55 -15.52 4.19
N LEU A 34 -27.93 -14.34 4.06
CA LEU A 34 -27.28 -13.67 5.18
C LEU A 34 -28.35 -13.07 6.10
N MET A 35 -28.28 -13.36 7.39
CA MET A 35 -29.22 -12.85 8.39
C MET A 35 -28.62 -11.69 9.16
N ASN A 36 -27.36 -11.83 9.57
CA ASN A 36 -26.67 -10.82 10.35
C ASN A 36 -25.18 -10.80 10.03
N TRP A 37 -24.55 -9.65 10.24
CA TRP A 37 -23.11 -9.49 10.14
C TRP A 37 -22.61 -8.54 11.20
N ARG A 38 -21.38 -8.76 11.65
CA ARG A 38 -20.69 -7.93 12.62
C ARG A 38 -19.23 -7.81 12.24
N LEU A 39 -18.78 -6.60 11.94
CA LEU A 39 -17.38 -6.28 11.70
C LEU A 39 -16.82 -5.58 12.92
N ASP A 40 -15.89 -6.24 13.60
CA ASP A 40 -15.16 -5.72 14.74
C ASP A 40 -13.80 -5.21 14.24
N LEU A 41 -13.55 -3.91 14.38
CA LEU A 41 -12.24 -3.31 14.15
C LEU A 41 -11.60 -3.08 15.51
N ILE A 42 -10.62 -3.91 15.85
CA ILE A 42 -9.96 -3.91 17.15
C ILE A 42 -9.38 -2.52 17.44
N GLY A 43 -9.84 -1.89 18.52
CA GLY A 43 -9.38 -0.57 18.94
C GLY A 43 -10.07 0.62 18.28
N LEU A 44 -10.95 0.39 17.30
CA LEU A 44 -11.65 1.46 16.56
C LEU A 44 -13.15 1.47 16.84
N SER A 45 -13.91 0.54 16.26
CA SER A 45 -15.37 0.49 16.36
C SER A 45 -15.92 -0.83 15.85
N VAL A 46 -17.13 -1.16 16.32
CA VAL A 46 -17.91 -2.29 15.82
C VAL A 46 -18.94 -1.76 14.83
N LEU A 47 -18.99 -2.38 13.64
CA LEU A 47 -19.94 -2.05 12.59
C LEU A 47 -20.93 -3.19 12.40
N GLU A 48 -22.21 -2.84 12.40
CA GLU A 48 -23.33 -3.75 12.20
C GLU A 48 -24.41 -3.01 11.39
N GLY A 49 -25.25 -3.73 10.67
CA GLY A 49 -26.32 -3.12 9.91
C GLY A 49 -27.03 -4.08 8.98
N LYS A 50 -27.67 -3.52 7.96
CA LYS A 50 -28.31 -4.33 6.93
C LYS A 50 -27.27 -4.91 5.97
N ILE A 51 -27.67 -5.92 5.19
CA ILE A 51 -26.82 -6.59 4.21
C ILE A 51 -26.36 -5.59 3.15
N GLU A 52 -27.22 -4.66 2.74
CA GLU A 52 -26.88 -3.63 1.74
C GLU A 52 -25.70 -2.78 2.22
N ASN A 53 -25.63 -2.47 3.52
CA ASN A 53 -24.50 -1.72 4.07
C ASN A 53 -23.19 -2.51 3.97
N LEU A 54 -23.21 -3.83 4.17
CA LEU A 54 -22.02 -4.68 4.02
C LEU A 54 -21.58 -4.73 2.55
N VAL A 55 -22.52 -4.89 1.62
CA VAL A 55 -22.23 -4.91 0.18
C VAL A 55 -21.61 -3.59 -0.27
N ASN A 56 -22.18 -2.46 0.18
CA ASN A 56 -21.67 -1.13 -0.14
C ASN A 56 -20.31 -0.87 0.52
N LEU A 57 -20.09 -1.37 1.73
CA LEU A 57 -18.81 -1.29 2.43
C LEU A 57 -17.71 -2.04 1.64
N ILE A 58 -18.00 -3.27 1.20
CA ILE A 58 -17.12 -4.07 0.37
C ILE A 58 -16.81 -3.32 -0.93
N TYR A 59 -17.82 -2.77 -1.61
CA TYR A 59 -17.63 -2.02 -2.84
C TYR A 59 -16.69 -0.81 -2.66
N VAL A 60 -16.95 0.03 -1.65
CA VAL A 60 -16.17 1.25 -1.40
C VAL A 60 -14.72 0.91 -1.04
N ILE A 61 -14.50 -0.01 -0.09
CA ILE A 61 -13.15 -0.38 0.36
C ILE A 61 -12.37 -1.04 -0.77
N SER A 62 -12.98 -1.99 -1.50
CA SER A 62 -12.31 -2.67 -2.62
C SER A 62 -11.93 -1.69 -3.72
N THR A 63 -12.81 -0.73 -4.03
CA THR A 63 -12.53 0.30 -5.05
C THR A 63 -11.41 1.24 -4.61
N TYR A 64 -11.49 1.74 -3.37
CA TYR A 64 -10.52 2.68 -2.82
C TYR A 64 -9.12 2.04 -2.69
N SER A 65 -9.05 0.81 -2.16
CA SER A 65 -7.80 0.07 -2.03
C SER A 65 -7.10 -0.12 -3.38
N ARG A 66 -7.86 -0.41 -4.45
CA ARG A 66 -7.30 -0.48 -5.81
C ARG A 66 -6.73 0.85 -6.29
N TYR A 67 -7.36 1.97 -5.94
CA TYR A 67 -6.80 3.29 -6.23
C TYR A 67 -5.50 3.50 -5.46
N CYS A 68 -5.46 3.19 -4.17
CA CYS A 68 -4.26 3.29 -3.33
C CYS A 68 -3.09 2.44 -3.87
N ILE A 69 -3.35 1.19 -4.27
CA ILE A 69 -2.34 0.31 -4.90
C ILE A 69 -1.81 0.94 -6.20
N SER A 70 -2.65 1.67 -6.91
CA SER A 70 -2.27 2.40 -8.14
C SER A 70 -1.64 3.77 -7.86
N GLY A 71 -1.41 4.11 -6.59
CA GLY A 71 -0.90 5.39 -6.12
C GLY A 71 -1.94 6.51 -6.10
N ILE A 72 -3.17 6.28 -6.54
CA ILE A 72 -4.21 7.31 -6.65
C ILE A 72 -5.01 7.35 -5.35
N TYR A 73 -5.12 8.51 -4.70
CA TYR A 73 -5.88 8.68 -3.45
C TYR A 73 -7.18 9.45 -3.67
N LYS A 74 -8.05 8.92 -4.54
CA LYS A 74 -9.32 9.57 -4.88
C LYS A 74 -10.42 9.17 -3.88
N PRO A 75 -11.26 10.11 -3.40
CA PRO A 75 -12.41 9.75 -2.58
C PRO A 75 -13.38 8.85 -3.34
N VAL A 76 -13.87 7.82 -2.66
CA VAL A 76 -14.84 6.85 -3.17
C VAL A 76 -16.09 6.92 -2.31
N ASN A 77 -17.25 6.99 -2.97
CA ASN A 77 -18.55 6.93 -2.32
C ASN A 77 -19.33 5.75 -2.88
N ASP A 78 -20.19 5.19 -2.04
CA ASP A 78 -21.28 4.31 -2.45
C ASP A 78 -22.35 5.08 -3.25
N GLU A 79 -23.16 4.36 -4.03
CA GLU A 79 -24.30 4.90 -4.80
C GLU A 79 -25.30 5.64 -3.92
N SER A 80 -25.55 5.12 -2.70
CA SER A 80 -26.47 5.75 -1.74
C SER A 80 -25.82 6.90 -0.95
N GLY A 81 -24.51 7.14 -1.12
CA GLY A 81 -23.76 8.14 -0.36
C GLY A 81 -23.68 7.86 1.15
N SER A 82 -24.10 6.67 1.61
CA SER A 82 -24.09 6.31 3.03
C SER A 82 -22.69 5.94 3.52
N ILE A 83 -21.82 5.46 2.63
CA ILE A 83 -20.46 5.06 2.95
C ILE A 83 -19.52 5.83 2.02
N SER A 84 -18.53 6.50 2.60
CA SER A 84 -17.51 7.23 1.86
C SER A 84 -16.13 7.03 2.46
N LEU A 85 -15.13 6.86 1.61
CA LEU A 85 -13.74 6.69 2.00
C LEU A 85 -12.87 7.73 1.28
N SER A 86 -12.07 8.47 2.03
CA SER A 86 -11.22 9.55 1.51
C SER A 86 -9.89 9.62 2.24
N ASN A 87 -8.86 10.12 1.55
CA ASN A 87 -7.57 10.38 2.16
C ASN A 87 -7.56 11.75 2.86
N GLU A 88 -7.14 11.81 4.12
CA GLU A 88 -7.00 13.05 4.90
C GLU A 88 -5.72 12.99 5.74
N SER A 89 -4.77 13.89 5.47
CA SER A 89 -3.62 14.17 6.34
C SER A 89 -2.86 12.93 6.86
N ASN A 90 -2.63 11.94 6.00
CA ASN A 90 -1.97 10.64 6.24
C ASN A 90 -2.85 9.50 6.80
N PHE A 91 -4.14 9.73 7.00
CA PHE A 91 -5.10 8.68 7.36
C PHE A 91 -6.15 8.51 6.27
N HIS A 92 -6.73 7.33 6.23
CA HIS A 92 -7.88 7.00 5.40
C HIS A 92 -9.15 7.12 6.25
N LYS A 93 -9.94 8.14 5.92
CA LYS A 93 -11.15 8.46 6.65
C LYS A 93 -12.35 7.73 6.07
N LEU A 94 -12.84 6.74 6.80
CA LEU A 94 -14.07 6.02 6.51
C LEU A 94 -15.23 6.71 7.22
N LYS A 95 -16.15 7.29 6.47
CA LYS A 95 -17.36 7.92 6.99
C LYS A 95 -18.59 7.10 6.65
N LEU A 96 -19.39 6.83 7.68
CA LEU A 96 -20.59 6.02 7.65
C LEU A 96 -21.76 6.89 8.12
N ILE A 97 -22.74 7.07 7.25
CA ILE A 97 -23.97 7.82 7.49
C ILE A 97 -25.08 6.80 7.72
N SER A 98 -25.72 6.88 8.88
CA SER A 98 -26.86 6.03 9.19
C SER A 98 -28.07 6.43 8.35
N THR A 99 -28.87 5.45 7.94
CA THR A 99 -30.15 5.66 7.24
C THR A 99 -31.21 6.27 8.15
N LYS A 100 -31.04 6.20 9.48
CA LYS A 100 -31.97 6.81 10.44
C LYS A 100 -31.67 8.31 10.56
N SER A 101 -32.70 9.13 10.39
CA SER A 101 -32.59 10.57 10.60
C SER A 101 -32.15 10.87 12.03
N ASN A 102 -31.36 11.94 12.19
CA ASN A 102 -30.87 12.45 13.48
C ASN A 102 -29.77 11.63 14.20
N ILE A 103 -29.06 10.76 13.49
CA ILE A 103 -27.85 10.09 14.03
C ILE A 103 -26.59 10.75 13.44
N LYS A 104 -25.63 11.09 14.31
CA LYS A 104 -24.36 11.68 13.89
C LYS A 104 -23.57 10.67 13.02
N PRO A 105 -22.97 11.10 11.89
CA PRO A 105 -22.14 10.22 11.08
C PRO A 105 -20.98 9.64 11.89
N LEU A 106 -20.77 8.32 11.77
CA LEU A 106 -19.60 7.66 12.32
C LEU A 106 -18.43 7.91 11.39
N THR A 107 -17.29 8.29 11.95
CA THR A 107 -16.06 8.56 11.21
C THR A 107 -14.96 7.75 11.86
N LEU A 108 -14.26 6.96 11.05
CA LEU A 108 -13.13 6.14 11.45
C LEU A 108 -11.90 6.61 10.69
N GLU A 109 -10.79 6.75 11.38
CA GLU A 109 -9.48 7.03 10.81
C GLU A 109 -8.74 5.71 10.77
N LEU A 110 -8.31 5.31 9.58
CA LEU A 110 -7.57 4.08 9.34
C LEU A 110 -6.17 4.44 8.85
N ASP A 111 -5.13 3.83 9.41
CA ASP A 111 -3.80 3.90 8.80
C ASP A 111 -3.66 2.95 7.58
N ASP A 112 -2.50 2.98 6.92
CA ASP A 112 -2.24 2.13 5.76
C ASP A 112 -2.32 0.62 6.09
N ALA A 113 -1.88 0.22 7.28
CA ALA A 113 -1.86 -1.17 7.72
C ALA A 113 -3.27 -1.66 8.06
N GLU A 114 -4.03 -0.84 8.78
CA GLU A 114 -5.43 -1.08 9.16
C GLU A 114 -6.31 -1.18 7.92
N LEU A 115 -6.14 -0.30 6.93
CA LEU A 115 -6.83 -0.41 5.65
C LEU A 115 -6.45 -1.70 4.90
N ALA A 116 -5.17 -2.08 4.91
CA ALA A 116 -4.71 -3.30 4.25
C ALA A 116 -5.33 -4.55 4.90
N ASP A 117 -5.36 -4.62 6.22
CA ASP A 117 -5.95 -5.73 6.97
C ASP A 117 -7.46 -5.83 6.75
N LEU A 118 -8.16 -4.69 6.78
CA LEU A 118 -9.58 -4.63 6.45
C LEU A 118 -9.85 -5.09 5.01
N THR A 119 -9.06 -4.63 4.04
CA THR A 119 -9.20 -5.06 2.64
C THR A 119 -9.03 -6.57 2.50
N LYS A 120 -7.96 -7.14 3.09
CA LYS A 120 -7.71 -8.60 3.06
C LYS A 120 -8.84 -9.40 3.70
N CYS A 121 -9.38 -8.90 4.82
CA CYS A 121 -10.50 -9.55 5.50
C CYS A 121 -11.73 -9.65 4.58
N LEU A 122 -12.06 -8.56 3.89
CA LEU A 122 -13.18 -8.51 2.94
C LEU A 122 -12.90 -9.31 1.66
N ASP A 123 -11.65 -9.35 1.18
CA ASP A 123 -11.24 -10.18 0.05
C ASP A 123 -11.38 -11.68 0.35
N LYS A 124 -11.11 -12.12 1.59
CA LYS A 124 -11.38 -13.52 2.00
C LYS A 124 -12.86 -13.86 1.96
N VAL A 125 -13.71 -12.91 2.35
CA VAL A 125 -15.17 -13.10 2.38
C VAL A 125 -15.73 -13.17 0.97
N THR A 126 -15.29 -12.28 0.08
CA THR A 126 -15.77 -12.26 -1.31
C THR A 126 -15.32 -13.48 -2.11
N ASN A 127 -14.20 -14.11 -1.72
CA ASN A 127 -13.68 -15.32 -2.37
C ASN A 127 -14.11 -16.64 -1.69
N ASP A 128 -14.86 -16.62 -0.59
CA ASP A 128 -15.34 -17.86 0.06
C ASP A 128 -16.46 -18.50 -0.78
N THR A 129 -16.20 -19.69 -1.32
CA THR A 129 -17.15 -20.46 -2.13
C THR A 129 -18.40 -20.89 -1.36
N ASN A 130 -18.36 -20.83 -0.03
CA ASN A 130 -19.50 -21.19 0.83
C ASN A 130 -20.42 -19.99 1.13
N LEU A 131 -20.16 -18.83 0.55
CA LEU A 131 -21.02 -17.66 0.62
C LEU A 131 -21.65 -17.44 -0.75
N ALA A 132 -22.89 -17.88 -0.93
CA ALA A 132 -23.63 -17.73 -2.18
C ALA A 132 -24.32 -16.35 -2.26
N ILE A 133 -23.59 -15.29 -1.91
CA ILE A 133 -24.09 -13.91 -1.86
C ILE A 133 -23.55 -13.16 -3.09
N GLN A 134 -24.42 -12.42 -3.77
CA GLN A 134 -24.00 -11.56 -4.88
C GLN A 134 -23.35 -10.29 -4.34
N TRP A 135 -22.02 -10.30 -4.26
CA TRP A 135 -21.24 -9.13 -3.89
C TRP A 135 -21.16 -8.16 -5.06
N ASN A 136 -21.43 -6.87 -4.81
CA ASN A 136 -21.20 -5.81 -5.79
C ASN A 136 -19.71 -5.48 -5.87
N ILE A 137 -18.93 -6.32 -6.55
CA ILE A 137 -17.49 -6.11 -6.71
C ILE A 137 -17.28 -5.16 -7.91
N PRO A 138 -16.53 -4.06 -7.75
CA PRO A 138 -16.25 -3.14 -8.85
C PRO A 138 -15.56 -3.88 -10.00
N ASN A 139 -16.09 -3.75 -11.22
CA ASN A 139 -15.43 -4.29 -12.41
C ASN A 139 -14.04 -3.69 -12.60
N SER A 140 -13.07 -4.51 -13.04
CA SER A 140 -11.69 -4.08 -13.28
C SER A 140 -11.62 -3.13 -14.48
N LYS A 141 -11.87 -1.83 -14.25
CA LYS A 141 -11.67 -0.81 -15.28
C LYS A 141 -10.19 -0.48 -15.34
N LYS A 142 -9.60 -0.57 -16.54
CA LYS A 142 -8.22 -0.12 -16.76
C LYS A 142 -8.12 1.35 -16.40
N LEU A 143 -7.16 1.70 -15.53
CA LEU A 143 -6.88 3.08 -15.19
C LEU A 143 -6.32 3.79 -16.43
N PHE A 144 -6.79 5.01 -16.68
CA PHE A 144 -6.27 5.82 -17.78
C PHE A 144 -4.86 6.27 -17.44
N ARG A 145 -3.91 6.14 -18.39
CA ARG A 145 -2.51 6.53 -18.20
C ARG A 145 -2.35 7.98 -17.71
N SER A 146 -3.24 8.88 -18.10
CA SER A 146 -3.25 10.27 -17.64
C SER A 146 -3.43 10.43 -16.13
N GLN A 147 -4.22 9.56 -15.50
CA GLN A 147 -4.47 9.57 -14.05
C GLN A 147 -3.30 9.00 -13.26
N LEU A 148 -2.50 8.11 -13.87
CA LEU A 148 -1.26 7.62 -13.29
C LEU A 148 -0.19 8.72 -13.34
N ILE A 149 -0.01 9.37 -14.50
CA ILE A 149 1.04 10.38 -14.71
C ILE A 149 0.84 11.61 -13.83
N SER A 150 -0.40 12.04 -13.58
CA SER A 150 -0.68 13.20 -12.72
C SER A 150 -0.19 13.03 -11.28
N ASN A 151 -0.05 11.78 -10.81
CA ASN A 151 0.42 11.49 -9.46
C ASN A 151 1.94 11.18 -9.39
N LEU A 152 2.60 10.94 -10.53
CA LEU A 152 4.07 10.84 -10.57
C LEU A 152 4.74 12.22 -10.53
N TYR A 153 4.00 13.30 -10.78
CA TYR A 153 4.51 14.67 -10.72
C TYR A 153 4.44 15.24 -9.30
N ASP A 154 5.20 14.64 -8.39
CA ASP A 154 5.74 15.39 -7.25
C ASP A 154 7.02 16.07 -7.73
N PRO A 155 7.02 17.39 -8.03
CA PRO A 155 8.21 18.06 -8.57
C PRO A 155 9.39 17.98 -7.59
N ILE A 156 9.11 17.78 -6.30
CA ILE A 156 10.10 17.60 -5.23
C ILE A 156 10.90 16.30 -5.41
N ARG A 157 10.30 15.24 -5.97
CA ARG A 157 10.98 13.95 -6.12
C ARG A 157 12.08 13.97 -7.20
N ILE A 158 11.98 14.88 -8.16
CA ILE A 158 12.99 15.10 -9.21
C ILE A 158 14.18 15.94 -8.70
N ILE A 159 14.02 16.68 -7.60
CA ILE A 159 15.11 17.50 -7.03
C ILE A 159 16.23 16.59 -6.48
N TYR A 160 15.90 15.45 -5.86
CA TYR A 160 16.89 14.52 -5.28
C TYR A 160 17.94 13.98 -6.29
N PRO A 161 17.58 13.47 -7.48
CA PRO A 161 18.59 13.04 -8.45
C PRO A 161 19.39 14.22 -9.04
N ILE A 162 18.77 15.40 -9.19
CA ILE A 162 19.45 16.59 -9.71
C ILE A 162 20.51 17.09 -8.72
N THR A 163 20.18 17.14 -7.42
CA THR A 163 21.15 17.54 -6.39
C THR A 163 22.30 16.55 -6.28
N GLY A 164 22.03 15.25 -6.37
CA GLY A 164 23.06 14.22 -6.42
C GLY A 164 24.04 14.39 -7.59
N LEU A 165 23.52 14.63 -8.79
CA LEU A 165 24.34 14.89 -9.98
C LEU A 165 25.15 16.19 -9.86
N ALA A 166 24.56 17.25 -9.29
CA ALA A 166 25.26 18.52 -9.08
C ALA A 166 26.44 18.36 -8.11
N ILE A 167 26.24 17.65 -6.99
CA ILE A 167 27.30 17.37 -6.01
C ILE A 167 28.41 16.51 -6.64
N PHE A 168 28.05 15.47 -7.39
CA PHE A 168 29.02 14.61 -8.07
C PHE A 168 29.83 15.36 -9.13
N SER A 169 29.19 16.23 -9.91
CA SER A 169 29.88 17.10 -10.87
C SER A 169 30.87 18.03 -10.17
N LEU A 170 30.47 18.62 -9.04
CA LEU A 170 31.33 19.52 -8.26
C LEU A 170 32.54 18.79 -7.66
N THR A 171 32.38 17.57 -7.15
CA THR A 171 33.51 16.79 -6.60
C THR A 171 34.50 16.40 -7.68
N VAL A 172 34.04 15.99 -8.87
CA VAL A 172 34.91 15.69 -10.02
C VAL A 172 35.69 16.93 -10.46
N LEU A 173 35.02 18.09 -10.52
CA LEU A 173 35.64 19.33 -10.96
C LEU A 173 36.69 19.84 -9.96
N LEU A 174 36.43 19.70 -8.66
CA LEU A 174 37.40 19.97 -7.61
C LEU A 174 38.58 19.01 -7.67
N PHE A 175 38.34 17.70 -7.83
CA PHE A 175 39.41 16.70 -7.95
C PHE A 175 40.33 16.99 -9.15
N TYR A 176 39.77 17.43 -10.28
CA TYR A 176 40.57 17.79 -11.45
C TYR A 176 41.37 19.09 -11.25
N ASN A 177 40.86 20.05 -10.47
CA ASN A 177 41.56 21.31 -10.18
C ASN A 177 42.54 21.24 -9.01
N TYR A 178 42.58 20.14 -8.25
CA TYR A 178 43.59 19.98 -7.20
C TYR A 178 44.96 19.82 -7.86
N PRO A 179 45.91 20.76 -7.62
CA PRO A 179 47.26 20.60 -8.12
C PRO A 179 47.85 19.32 -7.52
N ARG A 180 48.21 18.38 -8.40
CA ARG A 180 48.97 17.19 -8.02
C ARG A 180 50.26 17.67 -7.38
N SER A 181 50.30 17.67 -6.04
CA SER A 181 51.53 17.83 -5.28
C SER A 181 52.46 16.69 -5.70
N ILE A 182 53.42 17.01 -6.58
CA ILE A 182 54.51 16.14 -6.96
C ILE A 182 55.22 15.73 -5.66
N GLN A 183 55.16 14.45 -5.29
CA GLN A 183 55.97 13.95 -4.18
C GLN A 183 57.45 14.08 -4.55
N PRO A 184 58.30 14.51 -3.61
CA PRO A 184 59.72 14.75 -3.86
C PRO A 184 60.45 13.46 -4.20
N GLU A 185 61.41 13.56 -5.14
CA GLU A 185 62.30 12.49 -5.55
C GLU A 185 62.88 11.74 -4.35
N THR A 186 62.59 10.45 -4.28
CA THR A 186 63.31 9.53 -3.40
C THR A 186 64.70 9.35 -4.00
N THR A 187 65.70 10.04 -3.46
CA THR A 187 67.11 9.83 -3.80
C THR A 187 67.52 8.45 -3.28
N VAL A 188 67.31 7.42 -4.11
CA VAL A 188 67.77 6.06 -3.82
C VAL A 188 69.27 6.00 -4.07
N GLY A 189 69.98 5.80 -2.97
CA GLY A 189 71.28 5.16 -2.82
C GLY A 189 72.07 4.85 -4.09
N SER A 190 73.17 5.58 -4.21
CA SER A 190 74.38 5.17 -4.91
C SER A 190 74.72 3.70 -4.60
N SER A 191 74.65 2.86 -5.62
CA SER A 191 75.29 1.55 -5.60
C SER A 191 76.04 1.29 -6.92
N VAL A 192 77.37 1.25 -6.76
CA VAL A 192 78.30 0.31 -7.40
C VAL A 192 78.61 0.50 -8.90
N LEU A 193 79.87 0.86 -9.17
CA LEU A 193 80.67 0.22 -10.22
C LEU A 193 82.12 0.04 -9.71
N PRO A 194 82.68 -1.18 -9.74
CA PRO A 194 84.05 -1.44 -9.30
C PRO A 194 85.02 -1.24 -10.47
N SER A 195 85.99 -0.33 -10.33
CA SER A 195 87.15 -0.26 -11.23
C SER A 195 88.29 -1.11 -10.68
N ARG A 196 88.32 -2.36 -11.15
CA ARG A 196 89.45 -3.30 -11.04
C ARG A 196 90.61 -2.74 -11.85
N SER A 197 91.63 -2.20 -11.20
CA SER A 197 92.91 -1.88 -11.85
C SER A 197 93.67 -3.17 -12.14
N GLU A 198 93.89 -3.41 -13.42
CA GLU A 198 94.80 -4.42 -13.91
C GLU A 198 96.26 -4.00 -13.67
N ASN A 199 97.02 -5.00 -13.27
CA ASN A 199 98.45 -5.01 -13.04
C ASN A 199 99.18 -5.10 -14.40
N LYS A 200 100.13 -4.21 -14.72
CA LYS A 200 101.25 -4.51 -15.62
C LYS A 200 102.42 -3.50 -15.43
N ILE A 201 103.47 -3.84 -14.66
CA ILE A 201 104.79 -4.41 -15.02
C ILE A 201 105.87 -3.32 -15.22
N ASP A 202 107.02 -3.55 -14.58
CA ASP A 202 108.40 -3.05 -14.79
C ASP A 202 108.69 -1.53 -14.80
#